data_AF-A7RUF1-F1
#
_entry.id   AF-A7RUF1-F1
#
_cell.length_a   1.000
_cell.length_b   1.000
_cell.length_c   1.000
_cell.angle_alpha   90.00
_cell.angle_beta   90.00
_cell.angle_gamma   90.00
#
_symmetry.space_group_name_H-M   'P 1'
#
loop_
_entity.id
_entity.type
_entity.pdbx_description
1 polymer ?
#
loop_
_entity_poly.entity_id
_entity_poly.type
_entity_poly.pdbx_seq_one_letter_code
_entity_poly.pdbx_strand_id
1 'polypeptide(L)'
;MLRNSTLDSLNTSATVNPWSPSSTFVNLGSLHRFLSLAEQTGHFTKDLDSHDEVVKLAQEKSRSVIMIQILKGQSLDKINLEIQRHVRDLETIDITDVDKIGKRTFQMQQVSTHLSAISTHKDDLITRLQEPFVGNYLVIDAAYHKEASMTLPELASCLAAFPKHLENIDWSNSTNIMDGRLDNVLSAIESSFADLESHFRAAQKSRKAMKQMQEICAIKQH
;
A
#
# COMPACT_ATOMS: atom_id res chain seq x y z
N MET A 1 -41.06 -41.32 3.77
CA MET A 1 -42.33 -41.64 3.09
C MET A 1 -42.49 -40.72 1.90
N LEU A 2 -42.44 -41.26 0.69
CA LEU A 2 -43.33 -40.95 -0.44
C LEU A 2 -42.95 -41.88 -1.59
N ARG A 3 -43.93 -42.65 -2.01
CA ARG A 3 -43.87 -43.68 -3.05
C ARG A 3 -43.93 -43.07 -4.45
N ASN A 4 -43.69 -43.97 -5.41
CA ASN A 4 -44.15 -44.02 -6.80
C ASN A 4 -43.07 -43.63 -7.82
N SER A 5 -42.86 -44.31 -8.93
CA SER A 5 -43.34 -45.58 -9.53
C SER A 5 -42.46 -45.74 -10.78
N THR A 6 -41.76 -46.86 -10.96
CA THR A 6 -42.06 -47.82 -12.05
C THR A 6 -43.00 -47.27 -13.13
N LEU A 7 -42.43 -46.59 -14.12
CA LEU A 7 -42.82 -46.57 -15.54
C LEU A 7 -41.97 -45.48 -16.22
N ASP A 8 -40.83 -45.88 -16.76
CA ASP A 8 -40.22 -45.28 -17.97
C ASP A 8 -39.10 -46.21 -18.47
N SER A 9 -39.41 -47.51 -18.53
CA SER A 9 -38.81 -48.39 -19.52
C SER A 9 -39.61 -48.20 -20.81
N LEU A 10 -39.24 -47.20 -21.59
CA LEU A 10 -39.43 -47.05 -23.05
C LEU A 10 -39.12 -45.59 -23.38
N ASN A 11 -38.25 -45.39 -24.39
CA ASN A 11 -37.76 -44.09 -24.86
C ASN A 11 -36.73 -43.36 -24.00
N THR A 12 -35.52 -43.91 -23.95
CA THR A 12 -34.32 -43.07 -24.10
C THR A 12 -33.42 -43.70 -25.17
N SER A 13 -33.78 -43.47 -26.43
CA SER A 13 -32.81 -43.29 -27.52
C SER A 13 -32.02 -41.99 -27.30
N ALA A 14 -31.51 -41.82 -26.08
CA ALA A 14 -30.63 -40.74 -25.68
C ALA A 14 -29.23 -41.14 -26.12
N THR A 15 -28.91 -40.78 -27.37
CA THR A 15 -27.61 -40.24 -27.77
C THR A 15 -26.42 -40.66 -26.90
N VAL A 16 -26.18 -41.97 -26.78
CA VAL A 16 -24.95 -42.49 -26.20
C VAL A 16 -23.87 -42.13 -27.20
N ASN A 17 -23.07 -41.13 -26.85
CA ASN A 17 -22.02 -40.61 -27.71
C ASN A 17 -21.10 -41.78 -28.12
N PRO A 18 -21.06 -42.16 -29.41
CA PRO A 18 -20.25 -43.27 -29.88
C PRO A 18 -18.74 -42.98 -29.77
N TRP A 19 -18.38 -41.74 -29.46
CA TRP A 19 -17.00 -41.26 -29.28
C TRP A 19 -16.60 -41.07 -27.82
N SER A 20 -17.44 -41.45 -26.84
CA SER A 20 -17.04 -41.37 -25.43
C SER A 20 -16.07 -42.51 -25.07
N PRO A 21 -14.99 -42.24 -24.32
CA PRO A 21 -14.00 -43.25 -23.94
C PRO A 21 -14.55 -44.33 -22.98
N SER A 22 -15.76 -44.13 -22.45
CA SER A 22 -16.50 -45.06 -21.60
C SER A 22 -17.45 -45.99 -22.36
N SER A 23 -17.59 -45.83 -23.68
CA SER A 23 -18.45 -46.70 -24.50
C SER A 23 -17.75 -48.02 -24.83
N THR A 24 -18.41 -49.14 -24.53
CA THR A 24 -17.96 -50.51 -24.87
C THR A 24 -17.72 -50.70 -26.37
N PHE A 25 -18.35 -49.88 -27.22
CA PHE A 25 -18.16 -49.88 -28.68
C PHE A 25 -16.75 -49.45 -29.12
N VAL A 26 -16.11 -48.50 -28.43
CA VAL A 26 -14.74 -48.08 -28.74
C VAL A 26 -13.74 -49.17 -28.33
N ASN A 27 -14.07 -49.96 -27.31
CA ASN A 27 -13.18 -51.01 -26.81
C ASN A 27 -13.13 -52.24 -27.74
N LEU A 28 -14.21 -52.56 -28.46
CA LEU A 28 -14.21 -53.60 -29.51
C LEU A 28 -13.84 -53.05 -30.91
N GLY A 29 -14.16 -51.78 -31.20
CA GLY A 29 -13.98 -51.17 -32.51
C GLY A 29 -12.71 -50.34 -32.71
N SER A 30 -11.85 -50.19 -31.69
CA SER A 30 -10.63 -49.41 -31.88
C SER A 30 -9.68 -50.12 -32.84
N LEU A 31 -9.43 -49.48 -33.97
CA LEU A 31 -8.45 -49.87 -34.98
C LEU A 31 -7.07 -50.16 -34.35
N HIS A 32 -6.76 -49.54 -33.21
CA HIS A 32 -5.58 -49.82 -32.42
C HIS A 32 -5.48 -51.27 -31.90
N ARG A 33 -6.60 -51.90 -31.48
CA ARG A 33 -6.60 -53.32 -31.07
C ARG A 33 -6.42 -54.25 -32.25
N PHE A 34 -7.07 -53.96 -33.39
CA PHE A 34 -6.87 -54.73 -34.61
C PHE A 34 -5.44 -54.57 -35.17
N LEU A 35 -4.86 -53.38 -35.11
CA LEU A 35 -3.45 -53.15 -35.46
C LEU A 35 -2.50 -53.88 -34.50
N SER A 36 -2.77 -53.82 -33.20
CA SER A 36 -1.98 -54.55 -32.19
C SER A 36 -2.07 -56.06 -32.36
N LEU A 37 -3.24 -56.59 -32.73
CA LEU A 37 -3.42 -58.02 -32.99
C LEU A 37 -2.77 -58.41 -34.33
N ALA A 38 -2.87 -57.57 -35.35
CA ALA A 38 -2.20 -57.75 -36.64
C ALA A 38 -0.66 -57.72 -36.51
N GLU A 39 -0.13 -56.84 -35.65
CA GLU A 39 1.27 -56.76 -35.26
C GLU A 39 1.71 -58.03 -34.52
N GLN A 40 0.92 -58.52 -33.56
CA GLN A 40 1.20 -59.78 -32.86
C GLN A 40 1.12 -61.02 -33.75
N THR A 41 0.26 -61.00 -34.77
CA THR A 41 0.15 -62.09 -35.77
C THR A 41 1.21 -62.01 -36.87
N GLY A 42 2.11 -61.03 -36.83
CA GLY A 42 3.21 -60.89 -37.79
C GLY A 42 2.78 -60.40 -39.19
N HIS A 43 1.55 -59.90 -39.34
CA HIS A 43 1.03 -59.36 -40.60
C HIS A 43 1.40 -57.89 -40.83
N PHE A 44 1.97 -57.23 -39.83
CA PHE A 44 2.48 -55.85 -39.91
C PHE A 44 3.84 -55.77 -39.23
N THR A 45 4.89 -55.45 -39.96
CA THR A 45 6.17 -54.99 -39.40
C THR A 45 6.11 -53.47 -39.29
N LYS A 46 6.29 -52.94 -38.08
CA LYS A 46 6.35 -51.50 -37.83
C LYS A 46 7.63 -50.92 -38.44
N ASP A 47 7.56 -50.64 -39.73
CA ASP A 47 8.61 -49.94 -40.45
C ASP A 47 8.49 -48.44 -40.09
N LEU A 48 9.36 -47.98 -39.21
CA LEU A 48 9.36 -46.60 -38.69
C LEU A 48 9.51 -45.57 -39.83
N ASP A 49 10.16 -45.97 -40.93
CA ASP A 49 10.35 -45.14 -42.12
C ASP A 49 9.05 -44.93 -42.91
N SER A 50 8.17 -45.94 -42.97
CA SER A 50 6.87 -45.82 -43.65
C SER A 50 5.93 -44.83 -42.95
N HIS A 51 6.05 -44.63 -41.63
CA HIS A 51 5.18 -43.70 -40.91
C HIS A 51 5.56 -42.24 -41.16
N ASP A 52 6.85 -41.94 -41.31
CA ASP A 52 7.36 -40.62 -41.70
C ASP A 52 7.04 -40.30 -43.16
N GLU A 53 7.08 -41.30 -44.05
CA GLU A 53 6.64 -41.17 -45.44
C GLU A 53 5.12 -40.95 -45.55
N VAL A 54 4.31 -41.64 -44.75
CA VAL A 54 2.86 -41.43 -44.69
C VAL A 54 2.52 -40.05 -44.11
N VAL A 55 3.27 -39.56 -43.12
CA VAL A 55 3.09 -38.20 -42.58
C VAL A 55 3.48 -37.15 -43.62
N LYS A 56 4.59 -37.34 -44.35
CA LYS A 56 4.99 -36.46 -45.47
C LYS A 56 3.97 -36.48 -46.61
N LEU A 57 3.49 -37.65 -47.03
CA LEU A 57 2.45 -37.80 -48.04
C LEU A 57 1.10 -37.22 -47.58
N ALA A 58 0.76 -37.35 -46.30
CA ALA A 58 -0.44 -36.73 -45.74
C ALA A 58 -0.32 -35.20 -45.65
N GLN A 59 0.88 -34.67 -45.37
CA GLN A 59 1.20 -33.24 -45.41
C GLN A 59 1.11 -32.68 -46.84
N GLU A 60 1.56 -33.45 -47.85
CA GLU A 60 1.53 -33.02 -49.25
C GLU A 60 0.16 -33.19 -49.92
N LYS A 61 -0.61 -34.23 -49.56
CA LYS A 61 -1.81 -34.64 -50.30
C LYS A 61 -3.13 -34.27 -49.61
N SER A 62 -3.13 -34.10 -48.29
CA SER A 62 -4.37 -33.82 -47.54
C SER A 62 -4.59 -32.31 -47.37
N ARG A 63 -5.62 -31.78 -48.06
CA ARG A 63 -6.02 -30.37 -47.96
C ARG A 63 -6.29 -29.92 -46.53
N SER A 64 -6.77 -30.81 -45.66
CA SER A 64 -7.03 -30.49 -44.25
C SER A 64 -5.75 -30.32 -43.43
N VAL A 65 -4.69 -31.09 -43.71
CA VAL A 65 -3.39 -30.98 -43.03
C VAL A 65 -2.67 -29.70 -43.46
N ILE A 66 -2.69 -29.38 -44.76
CA ILE A 66 -2.19 -28.11 -45.29
C ILE A 66 -2.91 -26.93 -44.65
N MET A 67 -4.25 -26.99 -44.55
CA MET A 67 -5.05 -25.94 -43.90
C MET A 67 -4.69 -25.78 -42.41
N ILE A 68 -4.53 -26.88 -41.67
CA ILE A 68 -4.10 -26.84 -40.26
C ILE A 68 -2.71 -26.23 -40.11
N GLN A 69 -1.79 -26.52 -41.03
CA GLN A 69 -0.43 -25.98 -41.00
C GLN A 69 -0.41 -24.48 -41.35
N ILE A 70 -1.24 -24.04 -42.30
CA ILE A 70 -1.44 -22.62 -42.61
C ILE A 70 -2.06 -21.88 -41.42
N LEU A 71 -3.10 -22.44 -40.80
CA LEU A 71 -3.73 -21.85 -39.61
C LEU A 71 -2.77 -21.78 -38.42
N LYS A 72 -1.94 -22.80 -38.21
CA LYS A 72 -0.86 -22.77 -37.21
C LYS A 72 0.16 -21.69 -37.53
N GLY A 73 0.60 -21.58 -38.79
CA GLY A 73 1.47 -20.50 -39.24
C GLY A 73 0.89 -19.13 -38.94
N GLN A 74 -0.37 -18.88 -39.33
CA GLN A 74 -1.06 -17.61 -39.04
C GLN A 74 -1.17 -17.31 -37.55
N SER A 75 -1.43 -18.31 -36.71
CA SER A 75 -1.49 -18.13 -35.26
C SER A 75 -0.12 -17.80 -34.66
N LEU A 76 0.94 -18.41 -35.16
CA LEU A 76 2.32 -18.14 -34.73
C LEU A 76 2.79 -16.77 -35.21
N ASP A 77 2.46 -16.39 -36.44
CA ASP A 77 2.77 -15.06 -37.00
C ASP A 77 2.07 -13.96 -36.20
N LYS A 78 0.81 -14.18 -35.80
CA LYS A 78 0.08 -13.26 -34.93
C LYS A 78 0.78 -13.07 -33.57
N ILE A 79 1.20 -14.17 -32.94
CA ILE A 79 1.93 -14.13 -31.67
C ILE A 79 3.28 -13.45 -31.86
N ASN A 80 3.99 -13.73 -32.95
CA ASN A 80 5.29 -13.11 -33.25
C ASN A 80 5.15 -11.59 -33.45
N LEU A 81 4.10 -11.16 -34.15
CA LEU A 81 3.78 -9.72 -34.30
C LEU A 81 3.47 -9.06 -32.96
N GLU A 82 2.75 -9.75 -32.06
CA GLU A 82 2.45 -9.24 -30.73
C GLU A 82 3.71 -9.13 -29.86
N ILE A 83 4.62 -10.11 -29.92
CA ILE A 83 5.93 -10.05 -29.26
C ILE A 83 6.74 -8.87 -29.80
N GLN A 84 6.83 -8.72 -31.13
CA GLN A 84 7.56 -7.59 -31.74
C GLN A 84 6.94 -6.23 -31.39
N ARG A 85 5.62 -6.18 -31.24
CA ARG A 85 4.94 -4.98 -30.77
C ARG A 85 5.34 -4.67 -29.34
N HIS A 86 5.30 -5.64 -28.43
CA HIS A 86 5.69 -5.43 -27.04
C HIS A 86 7.16 -5.05 -26.86
N VAL A 87 8.07 -5.64 -27.64
CA VAL A 87 9.50 -5.25 -27.63
C VAL A 87 9.65 -3.78 -28.04
N ARG A 88 9.01 -3.37 -29.14
CA ARG A 88 9.04 -1.96 -29.57
C ARG A 88 8.38 -1.03 -28.57
N ASP A 89 7.26 -1.44 -27.97
CA ASP A 89 6.59 -0.66 -26.94
C ASP A 89 7.50 -0.47 -25.72
N LEU A 90 8.27 -1.49 -25.29
CA LEU A 90 9.24 -1.38 -24.20
C LEU A 90 10.43 -0.48 -24.54
N GLU A 91 10.94 -0.55 -25.77
CA GLU A 91 12.02 0.34 -26.23
C GLU A 91 11.56 1.79 -26.29
N THR A 92 10.30 2.02 -26.66
CA THR A 92 9.75 3.37 -26.88
C THR A 92 9.02 3.91 -25.66
N ILE A 93 8.74 3.10 -24.61
CA ILE A 93 7.94 3.51 -23.45
C ILE A 93 8.56 4.71 -22.73
N ASP A 94 9.89 4.81 -22.69
CA ASP A 94 10.57 5.90 -21.98
C ASP A 94 10.39 7.27 -22.65
N ILE A 95 10.02 7.27 -23.93
CA ILE A 95 9.90 8.47 -24.79
C ILE A 95 8.45 8.65 -25.30
N THR A 96 7.58 7.66 -25.10
CA THR A 96 6.16 7.71 -25.49
C THR A 96 5.25 7.90 -24.28
N ASP A 97 5.68 7.44 -23.11
CA ASP A 97 4.91 7.57 -21.87
C ASP A 97 4.93 9.03 -21.39
N VAL A 98 3.79 9.69 -21.59
CA VAL A 98 3.55 11.10 -21.27
C VAL A 98 3.81 11.37 -19.78
N ASP A 99 3.55 10.42 -18.89
CA ASP A 99 3.76 10.61 -17.45
C ASP A 99 5.25 10.62 -17.09
N LYS A 100 6.04 9.74 -17.70
CA LYS A 100 7.50 9.72 -17.51
C LYS A 100 8.15 10.97 -18.08
N ILE A 101 7.74 11.40 -19.26
CA ILE A 101 8.21 12.64 -19.88
C ILE A 101 7.80 13.84 -19.04
N GLY A 102 6.57 13.88 -18.54
CA GLY A 102 6.07 14.92 -17.65
C GLY A 102 6.89 15.04 -16.37
N LYS A 103 7.20 13.89 -15.72
CA LYS A 103 8.05 13.86 -14.53
C LYS A 103 9.46 14.37 -14.81
N ARG A 104 10.09 13.94 -15.92
CA ARG A 104 11.43 14.41 -16.31
C ARG A 104 11.43 15.90 -16.65
N THR A 105 10.41 16.37 -17.34
CA THR A 105 10.24 17.79 -17.68
C THR A 105 10.10 18.63 -16.42
N PHE A 106 9.30 18.17 -15.45
CA PHE A 106 9.16 18.83 -14.15
C PHE A 106 10.48 18.87 -13.37
N GLN A 107 11.23 17.76 -13.34
CA GLN A 107 12.55 17.73 -12.71
C GLN A 107 13.53 18.69 -13.38
N MET A 108 13.56 18.71 -14.71
CA MET A 108 14.38 19.65 -15.49
C MET A 108 13.99 21.10 -15.22
N GLN A 109 12.68 21.37 -15.11
CA GLN A 109 12.17 22.70 -14.77
C GLN A 109 12.61 23.12 -13.37
N GLN A 110 12.53 22.24 -12.36
CA GLN A 110 13.04 22.55 -11.01
C GLN A 110 14.53 22.89 -11.03
N VAL A 111 15.35 22.08 -11.69
CA VAL A 111 16.79 22.35 -11.81
C VAL A 111 17.02 23.68 -12.51
N SER A 112 16.31 23.96 -13.59
CA SER A 112 16.40 25.24 -14.29
C SER A 112 16.00 26.42 -13.41
N THR A 113 14.95 26.28 -12.59
CA THR A 113 14.53 27.31 -11.63
C THR A 113 15.59 27.54 -10.56
N HIS A 114 16.17 26.47 -10.01
CA HIS A 114 17.25 26.59 -9.04
C HIS A 114 18.50 27.25 -9.63
N LEU A 115 18.91 26.85 -10.84
CA LEU A 115 20.05 27.47 -11.53
C LEU A 115 19.77 28.94 -11.86
N SER A 116 18.55 29.28 -12.28
CA SER A 116 18.16 30.66 -12.51
C SER A 116 18.20 31.47 -11.22
N ALA A 117 17.73 30.91 -10.10
CA ALA A 117 17.80 31.57 -8.80
C ALA A 117 19.25 31.77 -8.34
N ILE A 118 20.13 30.79 -8.55
CA ILE A 118 21.57 30.95 -8.27
C ILE A 118 22.16 32.04 -9.16
N SER A 119 21.78 32.10 -10.43
CA SER A 119 22.26 33.14 -11.35
C SER A 119 21.80 34.54 -10.93
N THR A 120 20.56 34.70 -10.46
CA THR A 120 20.05 36.01 -10.01
C THR A 120 20.70 36.46 -8.71
N HIS A 121 20.98 35.53 -7.78
CA HIS A 121 21.60 35.83 -6.48
C HIS A 121 23.13 35.72 -6.51
N LYS A 122 23.74 35.54 -7.68
CA LYS A 122 25.20 35.35 -7.80
C LYS A 122 25.96 36.53 -7.23
N ASP A 123 25.53 37.74 -7.54
CA ASP A 123 26.23 38.95 -7.11
C ASP A 123 26.04 39.20 -5.61
N ASP A 124 24.85 38.93 -5.06
CA ASP A 124 24.61 38.97 -3.61
C ASP A 124 25.47 37.93 -2.86
N LEU A 125 25.60 36.71 -3.41
CA LEU A 125 26.46 35.67 -2.86
C LEU A 125 27.93 36.08 -2.89
N ILE A 126 28.39 36.67 -4.00
CA ILE A 126 29.76 37.19 -4.10
C ILE A 126 30.00 38.29 -3.08
N THR A 127 29.05 39.24 -2.95
CA THR A 127 29.17 40.35 -2.01
C THR A 127 29.26 39.82 -0.58
N ARG A 128 28.40 38.86 -0.21
CA ARG A 128 28.41 38.22 1.11
C ARG A 128 29.66 37.38 1.39
N LEU A 129 30.28 36.81 0.36
CA LEU A 129 31.54 36.06 0.48
C LEU A 129 32.77 36.98 0.52
N GLN A 130 32.69 38.16 -0.11
CA GLN A 130 33.74 39.17 -0.13
C GLN A 130 33.71 40.07 1.12
N GLU A 131 32.54 40.26 1.73
CA GLU A 131 32.43 40.95 3.00
C GLU A 131 33.27 40.21 4.06
N PRO A 132 34.35 40.81 4.58
CA PRO A 132 35.12 40.19 5.65
C PRO A 132 34.16 40.02 6.84
N PHE A 133 34.01 38.78 7.30
CA PHE A 133 33.18 38.47 8.47
C PHE A 133 33.79 39.11 9.72
N VAL A 134 33.46 40.38 9.99
CA VAL A 134 33.95 41.11 11.17
C VAL A 134 32.98 40.86 12.33
N GLY A 135 33.40 40.04 13.29
CA GLY A 135 32.65 39.72 14.51
C GLY A 135 33.25 38.54 15.27
N ASN A 136 32.82 38.34 16.53
CA ASN A 136 33.20 37.18 17.35
C ASN A 136 32.41 35.94 16.89
N TYR A 137 32.80 35.37 15.76
CA TYR A 137 32.16 34.16 15.23
C TYR A 137 32.95 32.92 15.64
N LEU A 138 32.23 31.83 15.90
CA LEU A 138 32.85 30.52 16.05
C LEU A 138 33.24 30.04 14.65
N VAL A 139 34.54 29.87 14.38
CA VAL A 139 34.99 29.24 13.15
C VAL A 139 34.70 27.75 13.27
N ILE A 140 33.69 27.29 12.53
CA ILE A 140 33.33 25.87 12.46
C ILE A 140 33.84 25.34 11.14
N ASP A 141 34.71 24.35 11.20
CA ASP A 141 35.20 23.67 10.01
C ASP A 141 34.04 22.96 9.28
N ALA A 142 34.08 22.89 7.96
CA ALA A 142 32.98 22.34 7.16
C ALA A 142 32.63 20.89 7.54
N ALA A 143 33.64 20.13 8.01
CA ALA A 143 33.48 18.76 8.50
C ALA A 143 32.59 18.65 9.76
N TYR A 144 32.53 19.69 10.58
CA TYR A 144 31.82 19.71 11.87
C TYR A 144 30.56 20.58 11.83
N HIS A 145 30.22 21.15 10.68
CA HIS A 145 29.07 22.05 10.54
C HIS A 145 27.76 21.34 10.83
N LYS A 146 27.64 20.05 10.47
CA LYS A 146 26.44 19.25 10.71
C LYS A 146 26.22 19.00 12.20
N GLU A 147 27.27 18.61 12.90
CA GLU A 147 27.25 18.35 14.33
C GLU A 147 26.96 19.65 15.09
N ALA A 148 27.64 20.74 14.73
CA ALA A 148 27.40 22.05 15.35
C ALA A 148 25.98 22.57 15.10
N SER A 149 25.40 22.36 13.91
CA SER A 149 24.02 22.78 13.64
C SER A 149 22.99 21.98 14.44
N MET A 150 23.33 20.75 14.86
CA MET A 150 22.47 19.93 15.71
C MET A 150 22.62 20.29 17.19
N THR A 151 23.85 20.48 17.68
CA THR A 151 24.12 20.69 19.10
C THR A 151 23.90 22.12 19.58
N LEU A 152 24.09 23.13 18.72
CA LEU A 152 23.92 24.54 19.10
C LEU A 152 22.47 24.88 19.50
N PRO A 153 21.42 24.42 18.78
CA PRO A 153 20.04 24.60 19.21
C PRO A 153 19.73 23.94 20.56
N GLU A 154 20.26 22.74 20.80
CA GLU A 154 20.08 22.04 22.09
C GLU A 154 20.75 22.82 23.23
N LEU A 155 21.98 23.28 23.02
CA LEU A 155 22.69 24.11 23.99
C LEU A 155 21.94 25.42 24.27
N ALA A 156 21.41 26.08 23.24
CA ALA A 156 20.63 27.30 23.39
C ALA A 156 19.35 27.05 24.20
N SER A 157 18.67 25.91 23.99
CA SER A 157 17.51 25.51 24.79
C SER A 157 17.89 25.25 26.25
N CYS A 158 19.00 24.57 26.51
CA CYS A 158 19.51 24.36 27.86
C CYS A 158 19.89 25.68 28.55
N LEU A 159 20.54 26.60 27.85
CA LEU A 159 20.88 27.94 28.35
C LEU A 159 19.64 28.78 28.65
N ALA A 160 18.58 28.66 27.84
CA ALA A 160 17.31 29.34 28.10
C ALA A 160 16.57 28.76 29.32
N ALA A 161 16.72 27.46 29.59
CA ALA A 161 16.15 26.81 30.78
C ALA A 161 16.97 27.06 32.06
N PHE A 162 18.25 27.40 31.93
CA PHE A 162 19.18 27.58 33.04
C PHE A 162 18.73 28.62 34.10
N PRO A 163 18.21 29.82 33.74
CA PRO A 163 17.68 30.77 34.71
C PRO A 163 16.54 30.21 35.56
N LYS A 164 15.65 29.42 34.96
CA LYS A 164 14.55 28.77 35.69
C LYS A 164 15.06 27.71 36.66
N HIS A 165 16.11 26.98 36.28
CA HIS A 165 16.77 26.05 37.19
C HIS A 165 17.45 26.77 38.35
N LEU A 166 18.09 27.93 38.11
CA LEU A 166 18.63 28.76 39.17
C LEU A 166 17.55 29.31 40.10
N GLU A 167 16.41 29.76 39.56
CA GLU A 167 15.27 30.22 40.35
C GLU A 167 14.69 29.08 41.21
N ASN A 168 14.59 27.87 40.67
CA ASN A 168 14.15 26.70 41.44
C ASN A 168 15.12 26.34 42.57
N ILE A 169 16.43 26.46 42.33
CA ILE A 169 17.46 26.22 43.34
C ILE A 169 17.41 27.31 44.43
N ASP A 170 17.24 28.58 44.02
CA ASP A 170 17.10 29.70 44.96
C ASP A 170 15.81 29.61 45.79
N TRP A 171 14.70 29.22 45.16
CA TRP A 171 13.46 28.89 45.86
C TRP A 171 13.67 27.74 46.84
N SER A 172 14.33 26.65 46.42
CA SER A 172 14.62 25.50 47.28
C SER A 172 15.53 25.86 48.46
N ASN A 173 16.41 26.84 48.30
CA ASN A 173 17.33 27.27 49.36
C ASN A 173 16.67 28.27 50.32
N SER A 174 15.81 29.15 49.79
CA SER A 174 15.07 30.15 50.58
C SER A 174 13.85 29.56 51.31
N THR A 175 13.27 28.47 50.79
CA THR A 175 12.25 27.69 51.49
C THR A 175 12.89 26.69 52.44
N ASN A 176 13.45 27.20 53.53
CA ASN A 176 13.79 26.33 54.65
C ASN A 176 12.50 25.69 55.18
N ILE A 177 12.39 24.36 55.08
CA ILE A 177 11.22 23.56 55.49
C ILE A 177 10.88 23.79 56.99
N MET A 178 11.85 24.29 57.77
CA MET A 178 11.69 24.59 59.20
C MET A 178 11.00 25.94 59.49
N ASP A 179 10.74 26.80 58.49
CA ASP A 179 10.26 28.17 58.70
C ASP A 179 8.74 28.29 58.97
N GLY A 180 7.99 27.17 59.03
CA GLY A 180 6.54 27.16 59.33
C GLY A 180 5.65 27.87 58.29
N ARG A 181 6.24 28.53 57.28
CA ARG A 181 5.52 29.21 56.19
C ARG A 181 4.75 28.23 55.32
N LEU A 182 5.26 27.01 55.15
CA LEU A 182 4.55 25.95 54.44
C LEU A 182 3.29 25.52 55.19
N ASP A 183 3.36 25.36 56.51
CA ASP A 183 2.19 25.05 57.36
C ASP A 183 1.15 26.18 57.33
N ASN A 184 1.59 27.44 57.28
CA ASN A 184 0.68 28.58 57.14
C ASN A 184 -0.03 28.59 55.79
N VAL A 185 0.67 28.28 54.70
CA VAL A 185 0.06 28.16 53.36
C VAL A 185 -0.88 26.96 53.30
N LEU A 186 -0.50 25.83 53.90
CA LEU A 186 -1.34 24.63 53.97
C LEU A 186 -2.63 24.91 54.77
N SER A 187 -2.52 25.58 55.91
CA SER A 187 -3.66 26.01 56.73
C SER A 187 -4.58 26.98 55.98
N ALA A 188 -4.01 27.89 55.17
CA ALA A 188 -4.79 28.81 54.34
C ALA A 188 -5.54 28.08 53.21
N ILE A 189 -4.93 27.05 52.61
CA ILE A 189 -5.56 26.19 51.62
C ILE A 189 -6.69 25.38 52.27
N GLU A 190 -6.46 24.80 53.46
CA GLU A 190 -7.48 24.07 54.23
C GLU A 190 -8.68 24.96 54.56
N SER A 191 -8.44 26.20 55.01
CA SER A 191 -9.50 27.18 55.24
C SER A 191 -10.27 27.50 53.96
N SER A 192 -9.58 27.68 52.83
CA SER A 192 -10.22 27.98 51.55
C SER A 192 -11.09 26.81 51.06
N PHE A 193 -10.68 25.56 51.32
CA PHE A 193 -11.49 24.38 51.04
C PHE A 193 -12.73 24.30 51.93
N ALA A 194 -12.61 24.62 53.22
CA ALA A 194 -13.75 24.66 54.13
C ALA A 194 -14.78 25.72 53.71
N ASP A 195 -14.33 26.89 53.26
CA ASP A 195 -15.20 27.94 52.73
C ASP A 195 -15.90 27.50 51.44
N LEU A 196 -15.18 26.85 50.52
CA LEU A 196 -15.77 26.27 49.31
C LEU A 196 -16.84 25.23 49.64
N GLU A 197 -16.59 24.36 50.62
CA GLU A 197 -17.55 23.37 51.08
C GLU A 197 -18.80 24.02 51.69
N SER A 198 -18.63 25.07 52.48
CA SER A 198 -19.72 25.85 53.05
C SER A 198 -20.58 26.49 51.95
N HIS A 199 -19.95 27.11 50.95
CA HIS A 199 -20.64 27.68 49.78
C HIS A 199 -21.38 26.62 48.97
N PHE A 200 -20.76 25.46 48.76
CA PHE A 200 -21.40 24.35 48.05
C PHE A 200 -22.63 23.81 48.81
N ARG A 201 -22.51 23.63 50.14
CA ARG A 201 -23.65 23.23 50.99
C ARG A 201 -24.76 24.28 50.99
N ALA A 202 -24.42 25.58 50.99
CA ALA A 202 -25.40 26.66 50.87
C ALA A 202 -26.12 26.63 49.51
N ALA A 203 -25.39 26.42 48.41
CA ALA A 203 -25.96 26.27 47.08
C ALA A 203 -26.90 25.05 46.97
N GLN A 204 -26.53 23.92 47.58
CA GLN A 204 -27.39 22.73 47.63
C GLN A 204 -28.68 22.99 48.42
N LYS A 205 -28.60 23.67 49.58
CA LYS A 205 -29.78 24.06 50.36
C LYS A 205 -30.69 25.01 49.57
N SER A 206 -30.13 26.01 48.91
CA SER A 206 -30.86 26.94 48.03
C SER A 206 -31.61 26.19 46.92
N ARG A 207 -30.92 25.25 46.24
CA ARG A 207 -31.53 24.43 45.19
C ARG A 207 -32.67 23.55 45.73
N LYS A 208 -32.54 23.01 46.93
CA LYS A 208 -33.61 22.23 47.57
C LYS A 208 -34.82 23.11 47.91
N ALA A 209 -34.60 24.32 48.42
CA ALA A 209 -35.66 25.28 48.70
C ALA A 209 -36.39 25.74 47.42
N MET A 210 -35.67 25.98 46.32
CA MET A 210 -36.28 26.32 45.03
C MET A 210 -37.16 25.18 44.50
N LYS A 211 -36.72 23.91 44.61
CA LYS A 211 -37.55 22.75 44.24
C LYS A 211 -38.83 22.69 45.06
N GLN A 212 -38.74 22.91 46.37
CA GLN A 212 -39.92 22.93 47.24
C GLN A 212 -40.88 24.08 46.89
N MET A 213 -40.38 25.27 46.55
CA MET A 213 -41.22 26.36 46.05
C MET A 213 -41.92 25.99 44.74
N GLN A 214 -41.21 25.34 43.81
CA GLN A 214 -41.78 24.90 42.54
C GLN A 214 -42.91 23.88 42.73
N GLU A 215 -42.75 22.93 43.66
CA GLU A 215 -43.78 21.97 44.03
C GLU A 215 -45.02 22.65 44.65
N ILE A 216 -44.84 23.62 45.54
CA ILE A 216 -45.95 24.38 46.15
C ILE A 216 -46.69 25.23 45.10
N CYS A 217 -45.97 25.87 44.18
CA CYS A 217 -46.57 26.63 43.09
C CYS A 217 -47.37 25.74 42.13
N ALA A 218 -46.91 24.51 41.87
CA ALA A 218 -47.63 23.54 41.05
C ALA A 218 -48.93 23.05 41.73
N ILE A 219 -48.93 22.88 43.06
CA ILE A 219 -50.11 22.45 43.82
C ILE A 219 -51.18 23.56 43.89
N LYS A 220 -50.81 24.85 43.92
CA LYS A 220 -51.76 25.98 43.94
C LYS A 220 -52.45 26.25 42.59
N GLN A 221 -52.03 25.60 41.51
CA GLN A 221 -52.61 25.74 40.16
C GLN A 221 -53.70 24.68 39.85
N HIS A 222 -53.95 23.75 40.77
CA HIS A 222 -55.08 22.82 40.77
C HIS A 222 -56.04 23.13 41.91
#